data_AF-A0A9D7SRH4-F1
#
_entry.id   AF-A0A9D7SRH4-F1
#
_cell.length_a   1.000
_cell.length_b   1.000
_cell.length_c   1.000
_cell.angle_alpha   90.00
_cell.angle_beta   90.00
_cell.angle_gamma   90.00
#
_symmetry.space_group_name_H-M   'P 1'
#
loop_
_entity.id
_entity.type
_entity.pdbx_description
1 polymer ?
#
loop_
_entity_poly.entity_id
_entity_poly.type
_entity_poly.pdbx_seq_one_letter_code
_entity_poly.pdbx_strand_id
1 'polypeptide(L)'
;MSGLNQKLREHWPKLAGVGMIERRREINGTASRERAFYIGSKGVTTAEFFAKASRRHWGFENSLHWVLDVTFREDDCRIRKDHAPHNFAALRKFALALLRQDSQYPKRNLRSRRKTADRLPDYRASLLGLAPLR
;
A
#
# COMPACT_ATOMS: atom_id res chain seq x y z
N MET A 1 -28.14 -16.14 4.23
CA MET A 1 -27.78 -15.21 5.34
C MET A 1 -29.02 -14.91 6.19
N SER A 2 -29.57 -15.91 6.90
CA SER A 2 -30.76 -15.76 7.75
C SER A 2 -30.46 -15.28 9.18
N GLY A 3 -29.19 -15.15 9.57
CA GLY A 3 -28.78 -14.80 10.94
C GLY A 3 -28.44 -13.33 11.21
N LEU A 4 -28.57 -12.42 10.23
CA LEU A 4 -28.30 -10.98 10.44
C LEU A 4 -29.59 -10.22 10.77
N ASN A 5 -29.56 -9.42 11.84
CA ASN A 5 -30.67 -8.58 12.28
C ASN A 5 -31.17 -7.66 11.14
N GLN A 6 -32.49 -7.44 11.06
CA GLN A 6 -33.13 -6.56 10.08
C GLN A 6 -32.53 -5.15 10.02
N LYS A 7 -32.28 -4.50 11.17
CA LYS A 7 -31.65 -3.16 11.21
C LYS A 7 -30.26 -3.13 10.57
N LEU A 8 -29.47 -4.19 10.76
CA LEU A 8 -28.14 -4.30 10.15
C LEU A 8 -28.23 -4.41 8.63
N ARG A 9 -29.25 -5.11 8.12
CA ARG A 9 -29.49 -5.24 6.67
C ARG A 9 -29.96 -3.93 6.04
N GLU A 10 -30.71 -3.12 6.76
CA GLU A 10 -31.13 -1.79 6.30
C GLU A 10 -29.95 -0.81 6.24
N HIS A 11 -29.10 -0.77 7.27
CA HIS A 11 -27.93 0.11 7.29
C HIS A 11 -26.78 -0.35 6.36
N TRP A 12 -26.66 -1.66 6.11
CA TRP A 12 -25.59 -2.24 5.30
C TRP A 12 -26.17 -3.17 4.22
N PRO A 13 -26.86 -2.61 3.21
CA PRO A 13 -27.61 -3.40 2.22
C PRO A 13 -26.74 -4.32 1.38
N LYS A 14 -25.43 -4.03 1.29
CA LYS A 14 -24.45 -4.86 0.57
C LYS A 14 -23.67 -5.80 1.48
N LEU A 15 -23.96 -5.88 2.78
CA LEU A 15 -23.22 -6.76 3.69
C LEU A 15 -23.45 -8.22 3.31
N ALA A 16 -22.39 -8.88 2.87
CA ALA A 16 -22.43 -10.24 2.35
C ALA A 16 -21.58 -11.22 3.19
N GLY A 17 -20.86 -10.74 4.20
CA GLY A 17 -20.15 -11.61 5.13
C GLY A 17 -19.41 -10.85 6.23
N VAL A 18 -19.10 -11.56 7.31
CA VAL A 18 -18.19 -11.15 8.36
C VAL A 18 -17.07 -12.18 8.42
N GLY A 19 -15.83 -11.72 8.59
CA GLY A 19 -14.68 -12.60 8.74
C GLY A 19 -13.77 -12.15 9.88
N MET A 20 -13.05 -13.09 10.48
CA MET A 20 -12.08 -12.84 11.54
C MET A 20 -10.73 -13.44 11.15
N ILE A 21 -9.66 -12.65 11.26
CA ILE A 21 -8.28 -13.13 11.13
C ILE A 21 -7.64 -13.09 12.51
N GLU A 22 -7.18 -14.25 12.98
CA GLU A 22 -6.25 -14.33 14.11
C GLU A 22 -4.82 -14.34 13.55
N ARG A 23 -3.98 -13.44 14.05
CA ARG A 23 -2.55 -13.37 13.76
C ARG A 23 -1.79 -13.78 15.00
N ARG A 24 -0.79 -14.65 14.85
CA ARG A 24 0.17 -14.96 15.89
C ARG A 24 1.53 -14.42 15.46
N ARG A 25 2.16 -13.64 16.32
CA ARG A 25 3.52 -13.11 16.11
C ARG A 25 4.39 -13.50 17.28
N GLU A 26 5.59 -13.97 17.00
CA GLU A 26 6.61 -14.25 18.00
C GLU A 26 7.82 -13.34 17.79
N ILE A 27 8.25 -12.67 18.86
CA ILE A 27 9.44 -11.80 18.86
C ILE A 27 10.21 -12.13 20.12
N ASN A 28 11.50 -12.45 19.99
CA ASN A 28 12.38 -12.74 21.13
C ASN A 28 11.75 -13.72 22.14
N GLY A 29 11.13 -14.81 21.64
CA GLY A 29 10.47 -15.83 22.46
C GLY A 29 9.11 -15.43 23.06
N THR A 30 8.65 -14.20 22.86
CA THR A 30 7.34 -13.75 23.32
C THR A 30 6.30 -13.88 22.20
N ALA A 31 5.31 -14.75 22.40
CA ALA A 31 4.19 -14.91 21.49
C ALA A 31 3.05 -13.93 21.83
N SER A 32 2.53 -13.25 20.81
CA SER A 32 1.37 -12.38 20.87
C SER A 32 0.31 -12.85 19.87
N ARG A 33 -0.97 -12.58 20.19
CA ARG A 33 -2.11 -12.87 19.32
C ARG A 33 -2.94 -11.62 19.12
N GLU A 34 -3.35 -11.40 17.88
CA GLU A 34 -4.21 -10.28 17.49
C GLU A 34 -5.40 -10.84 16.70
N ARG A 35 -6.60 -10.35 16.99
CA ARG A 35 -7.81 -10.68 16.23
C ARG A 35 -8.34 -9.44 15.54
N ALA A 36 -8.51 -9.52 14.23
CA ALA A 36 -9.11 -8.45 13.43
C ALA A 36 -10.40 -8.95 12.77
N PHE A 37 -11.47 -8.18 12.92
CA PHE A 37 -12.78 -8.45 12.33
C PHE A 37 -12.98 -7.59 11.08
N TYR A 38 -13.60 -8.18 10.06
CA TYR A 38 -13.84 -7.54 8.77
C TYR A 38 -15.28 -7.75 8.35
N ILE A 39 -15.83 -6.75 7.69
CA ILE A 39 -17.11 -6.82 6.99
C ILE A 39 -16.85 -6.77 5.49
N GLY A 40 -17.51 -7.65 4.74
CA GLY A 40 -17.31 -7.80 3.30
C GLY A 40 -18.61 -7.57 2.54
N SER A 41 -18.54 -6.83 1.44
CA SER A 41 -19.69 -6.64 0.54
C SER A 41 -19.81 -7.71 -0.55
N LYS A 42 -18.77 -8.52 -0.72
CA LYS A 42 -18.80 -9.78 -1.47
C LYS A 42 -18.85 -10.92 -0.48
N GLY A 43 -19.68 -11.92 -0.75
CA GLY A 43 -19.79 -13.09 0.09
C GLY A 43 -18.41 -13.71 0.33
N VAL A 44 -18.06 -13.92 1.60
CA VAL A 44 -16.91 -14.75 1.94
C VAL A 44 -17.32 -16.19 1.66
N THR A 45 -16.83 -16.75 0.55
CA THR A 45 -17.20 -18.10 0.13
C THR A 45 -16.44 -19.17 0.92
N THR A 46 -15.17 -18.92 1.26
CA THR A 46 -14.36 -19.81 2.13
C THR A 46 -13.40 -19.01 3.02
N ALA A 47 -12.91 -19.67 4.08
CA ALA A 47 -11.89 -19.10 4.97
C ALA A 47 -10.57 -18.85 4.23
N GLU A 48 -10.16 -19.71 3.29
CA GLU A 48 -8.93 -19.52 2.50
C GLU A 48 -9.03 -18.29 1.60
N PHE A 49 -10.18 -18.10 0.94
CA PHE A 49 -10.42 -16.92 0.09
C PHE A 49 -10.28 -15.64 0.91
N PHE A 50 -10.90 -15.59 2.08
CA PHE A 50 -10.82 -14.46 2.99
C PHE A 50 -9.41 -14.22 3.52
N ALA A 51 -8.69 -15.27 3.91
CA ALA A 51 -7.30 -15.18 4.35
C ALA A 51 -6.38 -14.64 3.23
N LYS A 52 -6.59 -15.08 1.98
CA LYS A 52 -5.84 -14.57 0.81
C LYS A 52 -6.16 -13.10 0.54
N ALA A 53 -7.43 -12.71 0.61
CA ALA A 53 -7.85 -11.32 0.43
C ALA A 53 -7.24 -10.41 1.51
N SER A 54 -7.32 -10.81 2.79
CA SER A 54 -6.72 -10.07 3.90
C SER A 54 -5.21 -9.93 3.74
N ARG A 55 -4.49 -11.02 3.37
CA ARG A 55 -3.05 -10.96 3.09
C ARG A 55 -2.71 -10.03 1.93
N ARG A 56 -3.49 -10.05 0.84
CA ARG A 56 -3.28 -9.14 -0.30
C ARG A 56 -3.50 -7.68 0.10
N HIS A 57 -4.53 -7.40 0.88
CA HIS A 57 -4.78 -6.06 1.41
C HIS A 57 -3.58 -5.54 2.20
N TRP A 58 -3.06 -6.34 3.14
CA TRP A 58 -1.83 -6.00 3.88
C TRP A 58 -0.58 -5.88 2.99
N GLY A 59 -0.52 -6.65 1.91
CA GLY A 59 0.54 -6.54 0.92
C GLY A 59 0.60 -5.14 0.28
N PHE A 60 -0.53 -4.47 0.09
CA PHE A 60 -0.55 -3.08 -0.39
C PHE A 60 0.00 -2.12 0.65
N GLU A 61 -0.38 -2.26 1.92
CA GLU A 61 0.14 -1.43 3.00
C GLU A 61 1.68 -1.53 3.11
N ASN A 62 2.18 -2.76 3.13
CA ASN A 62 3.61 -3.01 3.24
C ASN A 62 4.40 -2.59 1.99
N SER A 63 3.85 -2.81 0.80
CA SER A 63 4.59 -2.53 -0.44
C SER A 63 4.45 -1.08 -0.90
N LEU A 64 3.32 -0.42 -0.65
CA LEU A 64 3.07 0.95 -1.11
C LEU A 64 3.25 1.94 0.02
N HIS A 65 2.40 1.88 1.06
CA HIS A 65 2.33 2.90 2.11
C HIS A 65 3.66 3.03 2.86
N TRP A 66 4.18 1.93 3.40
CA TRP A 66 5.47 1.96 4.09
C TRP A 66 6.61 2.53 3.22
N VAL A 67 6.60 2.24 1.92
CA VAL A 67 7.61 2.78 1.00
C VAL A 67 7.43 4.29 0.83
N LEU A 68 6.21 4.79 0.71
CA LEU A 68 5.94 6.22 0.64
C LEU A 68 6.37 6.92 1.95
N ASP A 69 6.02 6.35 3.09
CA ASP A 69 6.33 6.91 4.41
C ASP A 69 7.85 6.98 4.63
N VAL A 70 8.59 5.89 4.42
CA VAL A 70 10.01 5.80 4.77
C VAL A 70 10.95 6.25 3.64
N THR A 71 10.62 5.92 2.39
CA THR A 71 11.48 6.25 1.24
C THR A 71 11.21 7.64 0.71
N PHE A 72 9.94 8.06 0.67
CA PHE A 72 9.51 9.38 0.20
C PHE A 72 9.21 10.37 1.33
N ARG A 73 9.32 9.96 2.60
CA ARG A 73 9.13 10.84 3.76
C ARG A 73 7.76 11.51 3.72
N GLU A 74 6.74 10.71 3.42
CA GLU A 74 5.36 11.19 3.31
C GLU A 74 4.86 11.74 4.65
N ASP A 75 5.05 11.00 5.74
CA ASP A 75 4.69 11.42 7.11
C ASP A 75 5.41 12.69 7.57
N ASP A 76 6.67 12.88 7.18
CA ASP A 76 7.45 14.08 7.53
C ASP A 76 7.00 15.33 6.76
N CYS A 77 6.17 15.17 5.72
CA CYS A 77 5.79 16.25 4.82
C CYS A 77 4.80 17.20 5.48
N ARG A 78 5.18 18.48 5.59
CA ARG A 78 4.35 19.51 6.24
C ARG A 78 3.40 20.25 5.29
N ILE A 79 3.29 19.82 4.04
CA ILE A 79 2.41 20.42 3.03
C ILE A 79 0.95 20.22 3.45
N ARG A 80 0.22 21.33 3.62
CA ARG A 80 -1.20 21.33 4.08
C ARG A 80 -2.12 22.27 3.30
N LYS A 81 -1.59 23.00 2.31
CA LYS A 81 -2.33 24.05 1.59
C LYS A 81 -3.08 23.47 0.39
N ASP A 82 -4.36 23.82 0.27
CA ASP A 82 -5.23 23.53 -0.87
C ASP A 82 -5.10 22.05 -1.34
N HIS A 83 -4.95 21.83 -2.65
CA HIS A 83 -4.78 20.51 -3.26
C HIS A 83 -3.35 19.96 -3.21
N ALA A 84 -2.41 20.67 -2.59
CA ALA A 84 -1.01 20.26 -2.58
C ALA A 84 -0.77 18.89 -1.92
N PRO A 85 -1.43 18.50 -0.81
CA PRO A 85 -1.25 17.16 -0.23
C PRO A 85 -1.64 16.05 -1.22
N HIS A 86 -2.77 16.20 -1.90
CA HIS A 86 -3.26 15.22 -2.87
C HIS A 86 -2.33 15.13 -4.10
N ASN A 87 -1.96 16.27 -4.67
CA ASN A 87 -1.08 16.33 -5.84
C ASN A 87 0.29 15.71 -5.52
N PHE A 88 0.84 15.99 -4.35
CA PHE A 88 2.13 15.44 -3.96
C PHE A 88 2.08 13.93 -3.70
N ALA A 89 0.99 13.43 -3.10
CA ALA A 89 0.77 11.99 -2.96
C ALA A 89 0.72 11.28 -4.34
N ALA A 90 0.06 11.88 -5.34
CA ALA A 90 0.04 11.36 -6.70
C ALA A 90 1.44 11.35 -7.35
N LEU A 91 2.20 12.45 -7.22
CA LEU A 91 3.57 12.56 -7.74
C LEU A 91 4.52 11.54 -7.10
N ARG A 92 4.42 11.29 -5.78
CA ARG A 92 5.23 10.25 -5.11
C ARG A 92 4.92 8.87 -5.66
N LYS A 93 3.65 8.53 -5.83
CA LYS A 93 3.21 7.24 -6.39
C LYS A 93 3.69 7.08 -7.83
N PHE A 94 3.61 8.14 -8.63
CA PHE A 94 4.16 8.17 -9.99
C PHE A 94 5.67 7.90 -10.00
N ALA A 95 6.44 8.63 -9.19
CA ALA A 95 7.88 8.42 -9.08
C ALA A 95 8.24 7.01 -8.60
N LEU A 96 7.51 6.46 -7.61
CA LEU A 96 7.70 5.08 -7.15
C LEU A 96 7.45 4.05 -8.26
N ALA A 97 6.42 4.26 -9.08
CA ALA A 97 6.14 3.38 -10.21
C ALA A 97 7.31 3.34 -11.20
N LEU A 98 7.87 4.49 -11.57
CA LEU A 98 9.05 4.57 -12.44
C LEU A 98 10.27 3.87 -11.84
N LEU A 99 10.57 4.12 -10.56
CA LEU A 99 11.71 3.52 -9.88
C LEU A 99 11.62 1.99 -9.78
N ARG A 100 10.40 1.43 -9.77
CA ARG A 100 10.16 -0.03 -9.78
C ARG A 100 10.38 -0.66 -11.16
N GLN A 101 10.16 0.12 -12.22
CA GLN A 101 10.38 -0.31 -13.60
C GLN A 101 11.82 -0.10 -14.06
N ASP A 102 12.66 0.57 -13.26
CA ASP A 102 14.07 0.77 -13.55
C ASP A 102 14.82 -0.55 -13.77
N SER A 103 15.34 -0.70 -14.98
CA SER A 103 16.18 -1.81 -15.46
C SER A 103 17.67 -1.46 -15.47
N GLN A 104 18.06 -0.20 -15.29
CA GLN A 104 19.45 0.25 -15.36
C GLN A 104 20.21 -0.07 -14.07
N TYR A 105 19.55 0.00 -12.91
CA TYR A 105 20.15 -0.34 -11.61
C TYR A 105 19.35 -1.37 -10.80
N PRO A 106 19.14 -2.60 -11.33
CA PRO A 106 18.22 -3.59 -10.75
C PRO A 106 18.61 -4.03 -9.33
N LYS A 107 19.89 -3.93 -8.96
CA LYS A 107 20.39 -4.32 -7.63
C LYS A 107 20.31 -3.20 -6.58
N ARG A 108 20.06 -1.94 -6.98
CA ARG A 108 19.96 -0.82 -6.02
C ARG A 108 18.60 -0.80 -5.35
N ASN A 109 18.56 -0.49 -4.05
CA ASN A 109 17.31 -0.27 -3.33
C ASN A 109 16.62 1.04 -3.77
N LEU A 110 15.31 1.15 -3.51
CA LEU A 110 14.48 2.29 -3.96
C LEU A 110 14.99 3.65 -3.47
N ARG A 111 15.49 3.75 -2.23
CA ARG A 111 16.07 4.99 -1.69
C ARG A 111 17.30 5.41 -2.48
N SER A 112 18.19 4.47 -2.81
CA SER A 112 19.41 4.72 -3.59
C SER A 112 19.07 5.13 -5.03
N ARG A 113 18.14 4.44 -5.68
CA ARG A 113 17.66 4.82 -7.02
C ARG A 113 17.05 6.22 -7.02
N ARG A 114 16.18 6.55 -6.06
CA ARG A 114 15.60 7.89 -5.90
C ARG A 114 16.68 8.97 -5.75
N LYS A 115 17.70 8.74 -4.93
CA LYS A 115 18.83 9.68 -4.76
C LYS A 115 19.74 9.76 -5.98
N THR A 116 19.83 8.69 -6.76
CA THR A 116 20.56 8.72 -8.03
C THR A 116 19.79 9.57 -9.06
N ALA A 117 18.47 9.40 -9.16
CA ALA A 117 17.61 10.18 -10.05
C ALA A 117 17.59 11.67 -9.68
N ASP A 118 17.76 12.01 -8.40
CA ASP A 118 17.95 13.38 -7.95
C ASP A 118 19.25 14.00 -8.51
N ARG A 119 20.35 13.25 -8.44
CA ARG A 119 21.72 13.73 -8.74
C ARG A 119 22.13 13.64 -10.21
N LEU A 120 21.61 12.67 -10.95
CA LEU A 120 22.00 12.40 -12.34
C LEU A 120 20.85 12.73 -13.29
N PRO A 121 20.91 13.87 -14.00
CA PRO A 121 19.84 14.30 -14.91
C PRO A 121 19.53 13.28 -16.00
N ASP A 122 20.54 12.65 -16.59
CA ASP A 122 20.35 11.67 -17.67
C ASP A 122 19.64 10.41 -17.19
N TYR A 123 19.96 9.93 -15.98
CA TYR A 123 19.24 8.82 -15.37
C TYR A 123 17.80 9.20 -15.04
N ARG A 124 17.56 10.43 -14.58
CA ARG A 124 16.19 10.92 -14.37
C ARG A 124 15.41 11.01 -15.67
N ALA A 125 16.04 11.51 -16.73
CA ALA A 125 15.45 11.61 -18.06
C ALA A 125 15.13 10.22 -18.61
N SER A 126 16.03 9.24 -18.48
CA SER A 126 15.80 7.87 -18.92
C SER A 126 14.63 7.21 -18.20
N LEU A 127 14.51 7.40 -16.87
CA LEU A 127 13.34 6.94 -16.10
C LEU A 127 12.03 7.57 -16.57
N LEU A 128 12.05 8.81 -17.06
CA LEU A 128 10.90 9.52 -17.60
C LEU A 128 10.62 9.21 -19.07
N GLY A 129 11.47 8.41 -19.74
CA GLY A 129 11.38 8.14 -21.18
C GLY A 129 11.74 9.36 -22.04
N LEU A 130 12.52 10.30 -21.50
CA LEU A 130 12.96 11.52 -22.18
C LEU A 130 14.37 11.35 -22.75
N ALA A 131 14.67 12.08 -23.82
CA ALA A 131 16.03 12.16 -24.37
C ALA A 131 16.99 12.86 -23.38
N PRO A 132 18.30 12.56 -23.42
CA PRO A 132 19.30 13.23 -22.59
C PRO A 132 19.30 14.74 -22.81
N LEU A 133 19.53 15.50 -21.74
CA LEU A 133 19.65 16.96 -21.83
C LEU A 133 21.01 17.27 -22.46
N ARG A 134 21.00 17.75 -23.72
CA ARG A 134 22.20 18.24 -24.41
C ARG A 134 22.65 19.58 -23.85
#